data_AF-A0A369SL77-F1
#
_entry.id   AF-A0A369SL77-F1
#
_cell.length_a   1.000
_cell.length_b   1.000
_cell.length_c   1.000
_cell.angle_alpha   90.00
_cell.angle_beta   90.00
_cell.angle_gamma   90.00
#
_symmetry.space_group_name_H-M   'P 1'
#
loop_
_entity.id
_entity.type
_entity.pdbx_description
1 polymer ?
#
loop_
_entity_poly.entity_id
_entity_poly.type
_entity_poly.pdbx_seq_one_letter_code
_entity_poly.pdbx_strand_id
1 'polypeptide(L)'
;MASNTNAVTFDELVQHAEQLNADIEHGLELPRVERSLLQISETVQKLKSKTIHATGEMKDVKAKASMLLGSNGVDLTDLDQDVDILATSANLHPLEPISDSDIQGFIRNERENAMLSAIEEARRNTMEMAEQHQWQYMVTEWEKEKVKILNHLIGSGEDIAVTDDNDGPSSVAIIEKQGVMDAIELSYAREIYIRNERLINGEQVNLIQALREAASREADANIVDIWDLIYEIADIEITEVIDPLALRYEAESQMLFINKARNCLERRYLDYVKKTIYGNLHQAKLGGVPSTYHTVKSFLNITMPNSVLNLEDGLVDDKPVWAMIYYCIRCGDLKAMLNAADLQYLGEITNYLEEFANSPNHSISAPSATKVQLMYKRSEGHSSDPFKRFG
;
A
#
# COMPACT_ATOMS: atom_id res chain seq x y z
N MET A 1 45.87 21.06 -42.43
CA MET A 1 45.30 20.18 -43.47
C MET A 1 44.20 19.37 -42.76
N ALA A 2 42.99 19.93 -42.65
CA ALA A 2 41.86 19.67 -43.56
C ALA A 2 41.54 18.16 -43.60
N SER A 3 40.70 17.66 -42.68
CA SER A 3 39.23 17.62 -42.71
C SER A 3 38.73 16.26 -43.22
N ASN A 4 38.27 15.40 -42.30
CA ASN A 4 37.35 14.32 -42.60
C ASN A 4 36.42 14.13 -41.39
N THR A 5 35.50 15.09 -41.23
CA THR A 5 34.27 14.87 -40.46
C THR A 5 33.46 13.88 -41.26
N ASN A 6 33.39 12.62 -40.80
CA ASN A 6 32.47 11.62 -41.32
C ASN A 6 31.04 12.11 -41.03
N ALA A 7 30.51 12.95 -41.91
CA ALA A 7 29.10 13.23 -41.98
C ALA A 7 28.46 11.92 -42.44
N VAL A 8 27.74 11.26 -41.52
CA VAL A 8 26.87 10.13 -41.84
C VAL A 8 26.04 10.55 -43.05
N THR A 9 26.27 9.90 -44.18
CA THR A 9 25.57 10.25 -45.42
C THR A 9 24.11 9.86 -45.27
N PHE A 10 23.22 10.64 -45.88
CA PHE A 10 21.78 10.40 -45.79
C PHE A 10 21.41 8.97 -46.19
N ASP A 11 22.13 8.40 -47.16
CA ASP A 11 21.97 7.01 -47.58
C ASP A 11 22.33 6.01 -46.48
N GLU A 12 23.39 6.24 -45.70
CA GLU A 12 23.74 5.38 -44.55
C GLU A 12 22.66 5.45 -43.46
N LEU A 13 22.06 6.63 -43.25
CA LEU A 13 20.99 6.80 -42.27
C LEU A 13 19.69 6.13 -42.70
N VAL A 14 19.37 6.20 -44.00
CA VAL A 14 18.23 5.49 -44.61
C VAL A 14 18.44 3.98 -44.50
N GLN A 15 19.65 3.51 -44.81
CA GLN A 15 19.99 2.09 -44.73
C GLN A 15 19.93 1.57 -43.28
N HIS A 16 20.37 2.37 -42.30
CA HIS A 16 20.28 2.03 -40.88
C HIS A 16 18.83 2.05 -40.37
N ALA A 17 17.98 2.95 -40.88
CA ALA A 17 16.56 2.98 -40.57
C ALA A 17 15.80 1.78 -41.18
N GLU A 18 16.14 1.39 -42.41
CA GLU A 18 15.61 0.18 -43.05
C GLU A 18 16.05 -1.10 -42.31
N GLN A 19 17.30 -1.13 -41.83
CA GLN A 19 17.83 -2.26 -41.08
C GLN A 19 17.19 -2.39 -39.68
N LEU A 20 16.98 -1.28 -38.97
CA LEU A 20 16.20 -1.25 -37.73
C LEU A 20 14.74 -1.68 -37.96
N ASN A 21 14.14 -1.28 -39.09
CA ASN A 21 12.79 -1.73 -39.45
C ASN A 21 12.72 -3.25 -39.69
N ALA A 22 13.77 -3.85 -40.27
CA ALA A 22 13.85 -5.29 -40.47
C ALA A 22 14.12 -6.07 -39.17
N ASP A 23 14.91 -5.53 -38.24
CA ASP A 23 15.14 -6.14 -36.92
C ASP A 23 13.87 -6.15 -36.05
N ILE A 24 12.98 -5.17 -36.22
CA ILE A 24 11.68 -5.11 -35.52
C ILE A 24 10.68 -6.17 -36.04
N GLU A 25 10.93 -6.74 -37.22
CA GLU A 25 10.08 -7.77 -37.86
C GLU A 25 10.03 -9.09 -37.05
N HIS A 26 10.97 -9.30 -36.12
CA HIS A 26 11.11 -10.56 -35.37
C HIS A 26 10.52 -10.53 -33.94
N GLY A 27 9.88 -9.43 -33.51
CA GLY A 27 9.51 -9.25 -32.11
C GLY A 27 8.06 -8.91 -31.79
N LEU A 28 7.47 -7.86 -32.39
CA LEU A 28 6.20 -7.29 -31.91
C LEU A 28 5.42 -6.62 -33.05
N GLU A 29 4.16 -7.01 -33.28
CA GLU A 29 3.22 -6.34 -34.18
C GLU A 29 2.89 -4.92 -33.67
N LEU A 30 3.70 -3.94 -34.05
CA LEU A 30 3.39 -2.52 -33.91
C LEU A 30 2.93 -1.96 -35.28
N PRO A 31 1.90 -1.08 -35.31
CA PRO A 31 1.35 -0.58 -36.57
C PRO A 31 2.36 0.33 -37.27
N ARG A 32 2.66 0.00 -38.53
CA ARG A 32 3.62 0.71 -39.39
C ARG A 32 3.19 2.16 -39.62
N VAL A 33 4.08 3.13 -39.37
CA VAL A 33 3.82 4.55 -39.64
C VAL A 33 4.88 5.09 -40.61
N GLU A 34 4.68 4.84 -41.90
CA GLU A 34 5.32 5.63 -42.95
C GLU A 34 4.46 6.86 -43.19
N ARG A 35 4.67 7.93 -42.43
CA ARG A 35 4.07 9.24 -42.73
C ARG A 35 5.09 10.09 -43.45
N SER A 36 4.70 10.64 -44.60
CA SER A 36 5.51 11.67 -45.25
C SER A 36 5.62 12.91 -44.36
N LEU A 37 6.70 13.69 -44.49
CA LEU A 37 6.90 14.92 -43.70
C LEU A 37 5.69 15.86 -43.72
N LEU A 38 4.95 15.90 -44.84
CA LEU A 38 3.72 16.68 -44.98
C LEU A 38 2.56 16.11 -44.15
N GLN A 39 2.41 14.79 -44.10
CA GLN A 39 1.41 14.13 -43.25
C GLN A 39 1.75 14.26 -41.76
N ILE A 40 3.04 14.28 -41.41
CA ILE A 40 3.48 14.56 -40.04
C ILE A 40 3.13 16.00 -39.67
N SER A 41 3.41 17.00 -40.52
CA SER A 41 3.09 18.40 -40.19
C SER A 41 1.59 18.63 -40.03
N GLU A 42 0.76 18.00 -40.88
CA GLU A 42 -0.69 18.11 -40.79
C GLU A 42 -1.24 17.43 -39.53
N THR A 43 -0.72 16.25 -39.18
CA THR A 43 -1.09 15.57 -37.92
C THR A 43 -0.62 16.35 -36.69
N VAL A 44 0.57 16.95 -36.74
CA VAL A 44 1.08 17.83 -35.68
C VAL A 44 0.19 19.07 -35.51
N GLN A 45 -0.27 19.69 -36.61
CA GLN A 45 -1.23 20.80 -36.51
C GLN A 45 -2.59 20.36 -35.94
N LYS A 46 -3.06 19.17 -36.31
CA LYS A 46 -4.29 18.57 -35.78
C LYS A 46 -4.19 18.19 -34.30
N LEU A 47 -3.01 17.78 -33.86
CA LEU A 47 -2.72 17.53 -32.44
C LEU A 47 -2.60 18.85 -31.67
N LYS A 48 -1.93 19.85 -32.24
CA LYS A 48 -1.82 21.20 -31.63
C LYS A 48 -3.20 21.81 -31.41
N SER A 49 -4.12 21.73 -32.37
CA SER A 49 -5.48 22.23 -32.19
C SER A 49 -6.27 21.43 -31.14
N LYS A 50 -6.14 20.10 -31.10
CA LYS A 50 -6.72 19.27 -30.03
C LYS A 50 -6.17 19.60 -28.64
N THR A 51 -4.87 19.85 -28.52
CA THR A 51 -4.25 20.26 -27.25
C THR A 51 -4.72 21.63 -26.80
N ILE A 52 -4.94 22.60 -27.71
CA ILE A 52 -5.50 23.92 -27.36
C ILE A 52 -6.94 23.78 -26.82
N HIS A 53 -7.72 22.81 -27.27
CA HIS A 53 -9.05 22.54 -26.71
C HIS A 53 -8.98 21.81 -25.36
N ALA A 54 -8.02 20.89 -25.16
CA ALA A 54 -7.80 20.21 -23.88
C ALA A 54 -7.33 21.18 -22.77
N THR A 55 -6.54 22.22 -23.09
CA THR A 55 -6.16 23.25 -22.12
C THR A 55 -7.31 24.17 -21.72
N GLY A 56 -8.31 24.35 -22.60
CA GLY A 56 -9.56 25.06 -22.27
C GLY A 56 -10.42 24.31 -21.25
N GLU A 57 -10.61 23.00 -21.43
CA GLU A 57 -11.34 22.15 -20.47
C GLU A 57 -10.58 22.01 -19.15
N MET A 58 -9.25 21.96 -19.19
CA MET A 58 -8.42 21.89 -17.98
C MET A 58 -8.47 23.19 -17.16
N LYS A 59 -8.67 24.35 -17.80
CA LYS A 59 -8.92 25.63 -17.11
C LYS A 59 -10.28 25.66 -16.41
N ASP A 60 -11.33 25.11 -17.03
CA ASP A 60 -12.66 25.02 -16.40
C ASP A 60 -12.70 24.01 -15.24
N VAL A 61 -11.92 22.92 -15.34
CA VAL A 61 -11.75 21.96 -14.24
C VAL A 61 -10.90 22.55 -13.12
N LYS A 62 -9.81 23.28 -13.43
CA LYS A 62 -8.98 24.01 -12.45
C LYS A 62 -9.80 25.08 -11.72
N ALA A 63 -10.65 25.83 -12.43
CA ALA A 63 -11.52 26.84 -11.84
C ALA A 63 -12.62 26.25 -10.93
N LYS A 64 -13.18 25.09 -11.29
CA LYS A 64 -14.14 24.38 -10.43
C LYS A 64 -13.47 23.76 -9.20
N ALA A 65 -12.28 23.18 -9.37
CA ALA A 65 -11.50 22.61 -8.28
C ALA A 65 -11.01 23.68 -7.30
N SER A 66 -10.53 24.83 -7.79
CA SER A 66 -10.11 25.96 -6.95
C SER A 66 -11.30 26.60 -6.22
N MET A 67 -12.48 26.69 -6.86
CA MET A 67 -13.70 27.16 -6.19
C MET A 67 -14.14 26.21 -5.05
N LEU A 68 -13.96 24.90 -5.21
CA LEU A 68 -14.27 23.91 -4.18
C LEU A 68 -13.23 23.88 -3.04
N LEU A 69 -11.95 24.08 -3.35
CA LEU A 69 -10.88 24.14 -2.35
C LEU A 69 -10.93 25.43 -1.52
N GLY A 70 -11.30 26.56 -2.13
CA GLY A 70 -11.53 27.81 -1.40
C GLY A 70 -12.68 27.71 -0.40
N SER A 71 -13.72 26.92 -0.72
CA SER A 71 -14.83 26.67 0.21
C SER A 71 -14.44 25.84 1.45
N ASN A 72 -13.29 25.14 1.39
CA ASN A 72 -12.75 24.35 2.49
C ASN A 72 -11.56 25.03 3.19
N GLY A 73 -11.34 26.33 2.97
CA GLY A 73 -10.38 27.13 3.74
C GLY A 73 -8.91 26.99 3.34
N VAL A 74 -8.62 26.51 2.13
CA VAL A 74 -7.25 26.43 1.59
C VAL A 74 -6.93 27.71 0.82
N ASP A 75 -5.82 28.37 1.16
CA ASP A 75 -5.37 29.60 0.49
C ASP A 75 -5.01 29.32 -0.98
N LEU A 76 -5.85 29.87 -1.87
CA LEU A 76 -5.83 29.55 -3.30
C LEU A 76 -4.67 30.19 -4.05
N THR A 77 -4.06 31.26 -3.52
CA THR A 77 -3.01 32.00 -4.23
C THR A 77 -1.66 31.31 -4.17
N ASP A 78 -1.32 30.68 -3.05
CA ASP A 78 -0.07 29.93 -2.90
C ASP A 78 -0.13 28.62 -3.69
N LEU A 79 -1.28 27.94 -3.67
CA LEU A 79 -1.46 26.71 -4.43
C LEU A 79 -1.48 26.96 -5.95
N ASP A 80 -1.99 28.11 -6.41
CA ASP A 80 -1.93 28.45 -7.84
C ASP A 80 -0.49 28.69 -8.29
N GLN A 81 0.35 29.31 -7.45
CA GLN A 81 1.79 29.43 -7.69
C GLN A 81 2.49 28.07 -7.71
N ASP A 82 2.22 27.20 -6.73
CA ASP A 82 2.84 25.87 -6.65
C ASP A 82 2.40 24.95 -7.80
N VAL A 83 1.13 25.01 -8.20
CA VAL A 83 0.61 24.24 -9.34
C VAL A 83 1.17 24.76 -10.66
N ASP A 84 1.36 26.07 -10.80
CA ASP A 84 2.03 26.63 -11.97
C ASP A 84 3.51 26.22 -12.00
N ILE A 85 4.21 26.19 -10.86
CA ILE A 85 5.59 25.68 -10.76
C ILE A 85 5.64 24.18 -11.13
N LEU A 86 4.74 23.34 -10.61
CA LEU A 86 4.69 21.92 -10.94
C LEU A 86 4.35 21.68 -12.41
N ALA A 87 3.41 22.45 -12.98
CA ALA A 87 3.08 22.40 -14.40
C ALA A 87 4.26 22.85 -15.28
N THR A 88 5.08 23.82 -14.84
CA THR A 88 6.29 24.22 -15.57
C THR A 88 7.39 23.14 -15.52
N SER A 89 7.53 22.40 -14.43
CA SER A 89 8.53 21.32 -14.32
C SER A 89 8.27 20.11 -15.21
N ALA A 90 7.00 19.86 -15.57
CA ALA A 90 6.60 18.74 -16.44
C ALA A 90 6.69 19.06 -17.94
N ASN A 91 6.89 20.34 -18.31
CA ASN A 91 6.94 20.77 -19.69
C ASN A 91 8.36 21.10 -20.10
N LEU A 92 9.01 20.20 -20.84
CA LEU A 92 10.31 20.38 -21.49
C LEU A 92 10.24 21.38 -22.67
N HIS A 93 9.60 22.53 -22.48
CA HIS A 93 9.52 23.58 -23.49
C HIS A 93 10.15 24.86 -22.97
N PRO A 94 10.90 25.59 -23.83
CA PRO A 94 11.56 26.82 -23.42
C PRO A 94 10.54 27.86 -22.92
N LEU A 95 10.91 28.56 -21.84
CA LEU A 95 10.02 29.41 -21.03
C LEU A 95 9.38 30.60 -21.77
N GLU A 96 9.86 30.95 -22.97
CA GLU A 96 9.24 31.97 -23.82
C GLU A 96 9.31 31.57 -25.30
N PRO A 97 8.21 31.73 -26.09
CA PRO A 97 8.26 31.57 -27.54
C PRO A 97 9.08 32.72 -28.13
N ILE A 98 10.35 32.44 -28.44
CA ILE A 98 11.26 33.40 -29.10
C ILE A 98 10.74 33.63 -30.51
N SER A 99 10.60 34.90 -30.90
CA SER A 99 10.39 35.27 -32.29
C SER A 99 11.70 35.08 -33.06
N ASP A 100 11.65 34.51 -34.27
CA ASP A 100 12.79 34.11 -35.12
C ASP A 100 13.79 35.23 -35.50
N SER A 101 13.72 36.42 -34.87
CA SER A 101 14.56 37.59 -35.12
C SER A 101 15.36 38.09 -33.92
N ASP A 102 15.27 37.46 -32.72
CA ASP A 102 16.06 37.85 -31.54
C ASP A 102 17.09 36.78 -31.12
N ILE A 103 18.30 36.92 -31.66
CA ILE A 103 19.43 36.02 -31.37
C ILE A 103 19.88 36.11 -29.90
N GLN A 104 19.73 37.28 -29.26
CA GLN A 104 20.16 37.47 -27.87
C GLN A 104 19.20 36.75 -26.90
N GLY A 105 17.90 36.78 -27.18
CA GLY A 105 16.89 36.02 -26.44
C GLY A 105 17.12 34.51 -26.52
N PHE A 106 17.43 34.00 -27.72
CA PHE A 106 17.78 32.59 -27.91
C PHE A 106 18.98 32.16 -27.08
N ILE A 107 20.08 32.93 -27.10
CA ILE A 107 21.29 32.60 -26.33
C ILE A 107 21.04 32.65 -24.82
N ARG A 108 20.24 33.61 -24.34
CA ARG A 108 19.88 33.68 -22.92
C ARG A 108 19.08 32.45 -22.49
N ASN A 109 18.09 32.06 -23.27
CA ASN A 109 17.24 30.91 -22.98
C ASN A 109 18.04 29.59 -23.02
N GLU A 110 18.92 29.39 -24.00
CA GLU A 110 19.82 28.24 -24.04
C GLU A 110 20.75 28.19 -22.82
N ARG A 111 21.25 29.36 -22.38
CA ARG A 111 22.05 29.45 -21.15
C ARG A 111 21.23 29.09 -19.91
N GLU A 112 19.99 29.55 -19.81
CA GLU A 112 19.10 29.26 -18.69
C GLU A 112 18.69 27.79 -18.66
N ASN A 113 18.36 27.19 -19.81
CA ASN A 113 18.10 25.76 -19.95
C ASN A 113 19.33 24.91 -19.60
N ALA A 114 20.53 25.31 -20.05
CA ALA A 114 21.77 24.65 -19.66
C ALA A 114 22.02 24.74 -18.14
N MET A 115 21.70 25.88 -17.53
CA MET A 115 21.81 26.05 -16.08
C MET A 115 20.80 25.17 -15.33
N LEU A 116 19.54 25.13 -15.77
CA LEU A 116 18.50 24.30 -15.17
C LEU A 116 18.85 22.81 -15.31
N SER A 117 19.30 22.37 -16.49
CA SER A 117 19.76 21.00 -16.72
C SER A 117 20.94 20.63 -15.82
N ALA A 118 21.90 21.55 -15.65
CA ALA A 118 23.01 21.34 -14.72
C ALA A 118 22.56 21.27 -13.25
N ILE A 119 21.56 22.06 -12.86
CA ILE A 119 20.98 22.02 -11.50
C ILE A 119 20.22 20.70 -11.28
N GLU A 120 19.42 20.27 -12.24
CA GLU A 120 18.69 19.01 -12.18
C GLU A 120 19.63 17.80 -12.15
N GLU A 121 20.69 17.81 -12.96
CA GLU A 121 21.73 16.79 -12.94
C GLU A 121 22.46 16.77 -11.59
N ALA A 122 22.84 17.94 -11.05
CA ALA A 122 23.45 18.03 -9.73
C ALA A 122 22.52 17.52 -8.62
N ARG A 123 21.22 17.85 -8.68
CA ARG A 123 20.21 17.36 -7.75
C ARG A 123 20.07 15.84 -7.83
N ARG A 124 19.93 15.29 -9.03
CA ARG A 124 19.82 13.85 -9.27
C ARG A 124 21.05 13.12 -8.75
N ASN A 125 22.25 13.61 -9.05
CA ASN A 125 23.50 13.03 -8.57
C ASN A 125 23.63 13.11 -7.04
N THR A 126 23.23 14.23 -6.43
CA THR A 126 23.25 14.39 -4.97
C THR A 126 22.29 13.41 -4.28
N MET A 127 21.09 13.22 -4.84
CA MET A 127 20.11 12.25 -4.33
C MET A 127 20.65 10.83 -4.41
N GLU A 128 21.21 10.44 -5.57
CA GLU A 128 21.80 9.13 -5.76
C GLU A 128 22.98 8.88 -4.80
N MET A 129 23.85 9.87 -4.62
CA MET A 129 24.97 9.79 -3.67
C MET A 129 24.47 9.67 -2.22
N ALA A 130 23.41 10.38 -1.85
CA ALA A 130 22.82 10.28 -0.51
C ALA A 130 22.22 8.89 -0.24
N GLU A 131 21.51 8.32 -1.22
CA GLU A 131 20.97 6.96 -1.14
C GLU A 131 22.09 5.92 -1.02
N GLN A 132 23.15 6.04 -1.84
CA GLN A 132 24.31 5.17 -1.76
C GLN A 132 25.01 5.27 -0.40
N HIS A 133 25.19 6.48 0.12
CA HIS A 133 25.79 6.70 1.43
C HIS A 133 24.92 6.11 2.56
N GLN A 134 23.60 6.29 2.49
CA GLN A 134 22.67 5.70 3.45
C GLN A 134 22.73 4.17 3.41
N TRP A 135 22.80 3.59 2.20
CA TRP A 135 22.95 2.15 2.03
C TRP A 135 24.26 1.64 2.63
N GLN A 136 25.38 2.29 2.32
CA GLN A 136 26.68 1.94 2.89
C GLN A 136 26.68 2.07 4.41
N TYR A 137 26.08 3.12 4.96
CA TYR A 137 25.92 3.29 6.40
C TYR A 137 25.14 2.12 7.02
N MET A 138 23.98 1.77 6.47
CA MET A 138 23.19 0.62 6.97
C MET A 138 23.98 -0.69 6.91
N VAL A 139 24.73 -0.93 5.83
CA VAL A 139 25.56 -2.13 5.69
C VAL A 139 26.67 -2.16 6.74
N THR A 140 27.37 -1.05 6.95
CA THR A 140 28.44 -0.98 7.96
C THR A 140 27.91 -1.13 9.39
N GLU A 141 26.75 -0.55 9.71
CA GLU A 141 26.08 -0.78 10.99
C GLU A 141 25.68 -2.25 11.16
N TRP A 142 25.14 -2.87 10.11
CA TRP A 142 24.83 -4.30 10.12
C TRP A 142 26.06 -5.17 10.33
N GLU A 143 27.19 -4.86 9.67
CA GLU A 143 28.45 -5.59 9.89
C GLU A 143 28.95 -5.44 11.33
N LYS A 144 28.83 -4.24 11.93
CA LYS A 144 29.16 -4.04 13.34
C LYS A 144 28.26 -4.87 14.24
N GLU A 145 26.95 -4.88 14.03
CA GLU A 145 26.03 -5.70 14.81
C GLU A 145 26.31 -7.20 14.65
N LYS A 146 26.62 -7.65 13.44
CA LYS A 146 27.04 -9.03 13.18
C LYS A 146 28.31 -9.40 13.93
N VAL A 147 29.33 -8.53 13.92
CA VAL A 147 30.59 -8.75 14.66
C VAL A 147 30.34 -8.70 16.17
N LYS A 148 29.47 -7.83 16.65
CA LYS A 148 29.02 -7.84 18.05
C LYS A 148 28.42 -9.21 18.37
N ILE A 149 27.39 -9.66 17.65
CA ILE A 149 26.75 -10.96 17.89
C ILE A 149 27.79 -12.10 17.89
N LEU A 150 28.75 -12.07 16.95
CA LEU A 150 29.79 -13.09 16.83
C LEU A 150 30.77 -13.07 18.02
N ASN A 151 31.22 -11.89 18.45
CA ASN A 151 32.08 -11.75 19.63
C ASN A 151 31.36 -12.19 20.92
N HIS A 152 30.06 -11.94 21.03
CA HIS A 152 29.26 -12.42 22.17
C HIS A 152 29.08 -13.95 22.13
N LEU A 153 29.02 -14.56 20.95
CA LEU A 153 28.97 -16.01 20.80
C LEU A 153 30.31 -16.68 21.15
N ILE A 154 31.44 -16.08 20.76
CA ILE A 154 32.78 -16.58 21.10
C ILE A 154 33.10 -16.37 22.59
N GLY A 155 32.68 -15.25 23.18
CA GLY A 155 32.84 -14.99 24.62
C GLY A 155 32.01 -15.92 25.52
N SER A 156 31.00 -16.61 24.98
CA SER A 156 30.27 -17.66 25.69
C SER A 156 30.98 -19.03 25.68
N GLY A 157 32.07 -19.16 24.93
CA GLY A 157 32.79 -20.42 24.71
C GLY A 157 34.13 -20.57 25.43
N GLU A 158 34.60 -19.56 26.18
CA GLU A 158 35.95 -19.55 26.76
C GLU A 158 35.94 -19.43 28.29
N ASP A 159 35.10 -20.22 28.97
CA ASP A 159 35.36 -20.72 30.33
C ASP A 159 36.12 -22.06 30.22
N ILE A 160 37.33 -22.04 29.65
CA ILE A 160 38.34 -23.07 29.91
C ILE A 160 39.50 -22.37 30.62
N ALA A 161 39.47 -22.51 31.94
CA ALA A 161 40.42 -21.98 32.89
C ALA A 161 41.88 -22.14 32.44
N VAL A 162 42.58 -21.01 32.34
CA VAL A 162 44.00 -20.92 32.69
C VAL A 162 44.16 -19.74 33.63
N THR A 163 44.09 -20.03 34.93
CA THR A 163 44.60 -19.14 35.96
C THR A 163 46.12 -19.14 35.86
N ASP A 164 46.71 -18.06 35.36
CA ASP A 164 48.10 -17.73 35.63
C ASP A 164 48.11 -16.47 36.49
N ASP A 165 48.52 -16.65 37.74
CA ASP A 165 48.66 -15.60 38.75
C ASP A 165 49.77 -14.64 38.32
N ASN A 166 49.42 -13.38 38.03
CA ASN A 166 50.39 -12.32 38.21
C ASN A 166 49.73 -10.98 38.61
N ASP A 167 50.26 -10.47 39.72
CA ASP A 167 49.79 -9.34 40.51
C ASP A 167 49.95 -7.99 39.77
N GLY A 168 48.91 -7.16 39.83
CA GLY A 168 48.92 -5.77 39.39
C GLY A 168 47.55 -5.11 39.58
N PRO A 169 47.46 -3.85 40.09
CA PRO A 169 46.18 -3.26 40.48
C PRO A 169 45.44 -2.81 39.22
N SER A 170 44.67 -3.73 38.63
CA SER A 170 43.78 -3.40 37.53
C SER A 170 42.60 -2.61 38.11
N SER A 171 42.51 -1.34 37.70
CA SER A 171 41.28 -0.56 37.79
C SER A 171 40.11 -1.47 37.45
N VAL A 172 39.21 -1.65 38.42
CA VAL A 172 37.92 -2.29 38.21
C VAL A 172 37.16 -1.39 37.24
N ALA A 173 37.44 -1.55 35.95
CA ALA A 173 36.49 -1.22 34.92
C ALA A 173 35.29 -2.09 35.25
N ILE A 174 34.27 -1.44 35.80
CA ILE A 174 32.92 -1.96 35.82
C ILE A 174 32.60 -2.14 34.34
N ILE A 175 32.95 -3.32 33.82
CA ILE A 175 32.34 -3.87 32.63
C ILE A 175 30.91 -4.11 33.09
N GLU A 176 30.09 -3.07 33.01
CA GLU A 176 28.65 -3.24 32.94
C GLU A 176 28.45 -4.35 31.91
N LYS A 177 27.85 -5.45 32.33
CA LYS A 177 27.46 -6.56 31.47
C LYS A 177 26.46 -6.03 30.43
N GLN A 178 26.94 -5.34 29.41
CA GLN A 178 26.19 -4.96 28.21
C GLN A 178 26.20 -6.11 27.20
N GLY A 179 25.96 -7.33 27.70
CA GLY A 179 26.10 -8.56 26.94
C GLY A 179 25.14 -9.63 27.42
N VAL A 180 23.92 -9.23 27.78
CA VAL A 180 22.82 -10.17 27.92
C VAL A 180 21.91 -9.84 26.75
N MET A 181 21.95 -10.65 25.69
CA MET A 181 20.87 -10.68 24.69
C MET A 181 19.55 -10.62 25.44
N ASP A 182 18.63 -9.79 24.99
CA ASP A 182 17.33 -9.71 25.64
C ASP A 182 16.72 -11.12 25.68
N ALA A 183 15.98 -11.47 26.73
CA ALA A 183 15.47 -12.83 26.90
C ALA A 183 14.70 -13.30 25.65
N ILE A 184 14.00 -12.36 25.01
CA ILE A 184 13.27 -12.49 23.76
C ILE A 184 14.19 -12.83 22.58
N GLU A 185 15.35 -12.20 22.46
CA GLU A 185 16.32 -12.48 21.40
C GLU A 185 16.88 -13.90 21.52
N LEU A 186 17.09 -14.36 22.75
CA LEU A 186 17.60 -15.69 23.04
C LEU A 186 16.56 -16.78 22.76
N SER A 187 15.28 -16.53 23.06
CA SER A 187 14.18 -17.45 22.72
C SER A 187 13.97 -17.55 21.20
N TYR A 188 14.06 -16.45 20.46
CA TYR A 188 14.02 -16.50 18.99
C TYR A 188 15.23 -17.21 18.37
N ALA A 189 16.44 -16.91 18.85
CA ALA A 189 17.65 -17.58 18.37
C ALA A 189 17.58 -19.10 18.60
N ARG A 190 17.00 -19.54 19.72
CA ARG A 190 16.78 -20.94 20.05
C ARG A 190 15.81 -21.62 19.07
N GLU A 191 14.67 -21.02 18.75
CA GLU A 191 13.71 -21.61 17.80
C GLU A 191 14.31 -21.72 16.39
N ILE A 192 15.11 -20.73 15.96
CA ILE A 192 15.83 -20.78 14.67
C ILE A 192 16.87 -21.92 14.67
N TYR A 193 17.60 -22.10 15.77
CA TYR A 193 18.55 -23.21 15.93
C TYR A 193 17.84 -24.57 15.84
N ILE A 194 16.74 -24.76 16.56
CA ILE A 194 15.93 -25.99 16.53
C ILE A 194 15.43 -26.26 15.11
N ARG A 195 14.97 -25.24 14.39
CA ARG A 195 14.57 -25.39 12.99
C ARG A 195 15.73 -25.83 12.11
N ASN A 196 16.90 -25.21 12.25
CA ASN A 196 18.06 -25.55 11.43
C ASN A 196 18.47 -27.02 11.65
N GLU A 197 18.44 -27.52 12.88
CA GLU A 197 18.67 -28.95 13.15
C GLU A 197 17.60 -29.85 12.52
N ARG A 198 16.31 -29.48 12.63
CA ARG A 198 15.22 -30.27 12.04
C ARG A 198 15.24 -30.26 10.51
N LEU A 199 15.64 -29.15 9.89
CA LEU A 199 15.85 -29.06 8.44
C LEU A 199 17.02 -29.94 7.97
N ILE A 200 18.12 -29.99 8.74
CA ILE A 200 19.25 -30.90 8.45
C ILE A 200 18.80 -32.36 8.55
N ASN A 201 17.86 -32.66 9.45
CA ASN A 201 17.25 -33.99 9.59
C ASN A 201 16.16 -34.30 8.55
N GLY A 202 15.85 -33.37 7.63
CA GLY A 202 14.85 -33.55 6.57
C GLY A 202 13.39 -33.37 7.01
N GLU A 203 13.14 -32.81 8.19
CA GLU A 203 11.80 -32.51 8.70
C GLU A 203 11.40 -31.07 8.34
N GLN A 204 10.25 -30.89 7.70
CA GLN A 204 9.70 -29.56 7.44
C GLN A 204 8.98 -29.03 8.67
N VAL A 205 9.47 -27.90 9.19
CA VAL A 205 8.89 -27.23 10.35
C VAL A 205 8.37 -25.87 9.92
N ASN A 206 7.12 -25.58 10.27
CA ASN A 206 6.53 -24.25 10.11
C ASN A 206 7.22 -23.26 11.05
N LEU A 207 8.25 -22.58 10.56
CA LEU A 207 9.02 -21.59 11.30
C LEU A 207 8.11 -20.54 11.95
N ILE A 208 7.07 -20.12 11.23
CA ILE A 208 6.14 -19.07 11.68
C ILE A 208 5.36 -19.53 12.91
N GLN A 209 4.98 -20.80 12.98
CA GLN A 209 4.32 -21.35 14.17
C GLN A 209 5.28 -21.38 15.37
N ALA A 210 6.53 -21.82 15.16
CA ALA A 210 7.54 -21.86 16.23
C ALA A 210 7.87 -20.45 16.75
N LEU A 211 8.02 -19.46 15.86
CA LEU A 211 8.25 -18.06 16.23
C LEU A 211 7.04 -17.43 16.93
N ARG A 212 5.82 -17.80 16.53
CA ARG A 212 4.59 -17.40 17.22
C ARG A 212 4.54 -17.97 18.64
N GLU A 213 4.89 -19.23 18.81
CA GLU A 213 4.95 -19.88 20.13
C GLU A 213 6.01 -19.24 21.03
N ALA A 214 7.20 -18.92 20.51
CA ALA A 214 8.21 -18.15 21.23
C ALA A 214 7.70 -16.75 21.61
N ALA A 215 7.06 -16.04 20.68
CA ALA A 215 6.47 -14.72 20.94
C ALA A 215 5.45 -14.78 22.08
N SER A 216 4.58 -15.80 22.10
CA SER A 216 3.55 -15.92 23.14
C SER A 216 4.09 -16.18 24.56
N ARG A 217 5.33 -16.66 24.69
CA ARG A 217 5.94 -16.96 25.99
C ARG A 217 6.55 -15.73 26.65
N GLU A 218 7.11 -14.83 25.86
CA GLU A 218 8.02 -13.79 26.37
C GLU A 218 7.82 -12.39 25.76
N ALA A 219 7.06 -12.24 24.67
CA ALA A 219 6.95 -10.98 23.93
C ALA A 219 5.70 -10.15 24.28
N ASP A 220 5.77 -8.86 23.91
CA ASP A 220 4.65 -7.93 24.00
C ASP A 220 3.43 -8.38 23.17
N ALA A 221 2.23 -7.99 23.62
CA ALA A 221 0.97 -8.32 22.94
C ALA A 221 0.96 -7.90 21.46
N ASN A 222 1.63 -6.79 21.12
CA ASN A 222 1.74 -6.33 19.73
C ASN A 222 2.56 -7.28 18.86
N ILE A 223 3.60 -7.91 19.41
CA ILE A 223 4.46 -8.85 18.68
C ILE A 223 3.71 -10.15 18.44
N VAL A 224 2.97 -10.63 19.45
CA VAL A 224 2.07 -11.79 19.31
C VAL A 224 1.02 -11.52 18.22
N ASP A 225 0.41 -10.33 18.22
CA ASP A 225 -0.56 -9.92 17.22
C ASP A 225 0.01 -9.90 15.78
N ILE A 226 1.26 -9.46 15.62
CA ILE A 226 1.95 -9.47 14.31
C ILE A 226 2.21 -10.91 13.86
N TRP A 227 2.67 -11.78 14.76
CA TRP A 227 2.89 -13.19 14.44
C TRP A 227 1.59 -13.94 14.13
N ASP A 228 0.49 -13.60 14.80
CA ASP A 228 -0.84 -14.11 14.49
C ASP A 228 -1.27 -13.70 13.07
N LEU A 229 -1.04 -12.44 12.69
CA LEU A 229 -1.34 -11.95 11.35
C LEU A 229 -0.47 -12.61 10.27
N ILE A 230 0.84 -12.76 10.54
CA ILE A 230 1.76 -13.43 9.62
C ILE A 230 1.39 -14.90 9.47
N TYR A 231 1.01 -15.59 10.55
CA TYR A 231 0.59 -16.98 10.51
C TYR A 231 -0.65 -17.19 9.62
N GLU A 232 -1.67 -16.34 9.77
CA GLU A 232 -2.89 -16.41 8.97
C GLU A 232 -2.67 -16.09 7.49
N ILE A 233 -1.71 -15.19 7.17
CA ILE A 233 -1.36 -14.82 5.81
C ILE A 233 -0.40 -15.83 5.17
N ALA A 234 0.49 -16.45 5.94
CA ALA A 234 1.49 -17.37 5.42
C ALA A 234 0.97 -18.78 5.12
N ASP A 235 -0.25 -19.10 5.56
CA ASP A 235 -1.02 -20.29 5.16
C ASP A 235 -1.54 -20.20 3.71
N ILE A 236 -0.76 -19.59 2.83
CA ILE A 236 -0.96 -19.55 1.39
C ILE A 236 0.03 -20.53 0.80
N GLU A 237 -0.46 -21.66 0.28
CA GLU A 237 0.33 -22.57 -0.54
C GLU A 237 0.72 -21.87 -1.83
N ILE A 238 1.86 -21.18 -1.81
CA ILE A 238 2.46 -20.61 -3.01
C ILE A 238 3.06 -21.79 -3.80
N THR A 239 2.32 -22.26 -4.81
CA THR A 239 2.81 -23.24 -5.77
C THR A 239 4.10 -22.73 -6.43
N GLU A 240 5.09 -23.63 -6.54
CA GLU A 240 6.42 -23.50 -7.14
C GLU A 240 6.86 -22.08 -7.55
N VAL A 241 7.61 -21.45 -6.65
CA VAL A 241 8.18 -20.11 -6.79
C VAL A 241 9.18 -20.07 -7.94
N ILE A 242 8.81 -19.43 -9.06
CA ILE A 242 9.77 -19.07 -10.13
C ILE A 242 10.37 -17.67 -9.86
N ASP A 243 9.60 -16.74 -9.29
CA ASP A 243 10.09 -15.43 -8.79
C ASP A 243 9.15 -14.84 -7.70
N PRO A 244 9.64 -14.61 -6.46
CA PRO A 244 8.82 -14.10 -5.35
C PRO A 244 8.35 -12.64 -5.51
N LEU A 245 8.97 -11.84 -6.39
CA LEU A 245 8.53 -10.46 -6.63
C LEU A 245 7.40 -10.42 -7.65
N ALA A 246 7.51 -11.15 -8.76
CA ALA A 246 6.47 -11.22 -9.78
C ALA A 246 5.13 -11.69 -9.21
N LEU A 247 5.16 -12.68 -8.30
CA LEU A 247 3.98 -13.18 -7.59
C LEU A 247 3.25 -12.10 -6.77
N ARG A 248 3.97 -11.12 -6.20
CA ARG A 248 3.34 -10.04 -5.41
C ARG A 248 2.55 -9.06 -6.29
N TYR A 249 2.91 -8.96 -7.56
CA TYR A 249 2.25 -8.07 -8.52
C TYR A 249 1.14 -8.77 -9.31
N GLU A 250 1.04 -10.09 -9.20
CA GLU A 250 -0.04 -10.86 -9.83
C GLU A 250 -1.38 -10.58 -9.14
N ALA A 251 -2.40 -10.26 -9.93
CA ALA A 251 -3.71 -9.86 -9.44
C ALA A 251 -4.40 -10.95 -8.60
N GLU A 252 -4.21 -12.22 -8.94
CA GLU A 252 -4.80 -13.36 -8.20
C GLU A 252 -4.17 -13.49 -6.80
N SER A 253 -2.84 -13.42 -6.74
CA SER A 253 -2.08 -13.43 -5.48
C SER A 253 -2.44 -12.23 -4.60
N GLN A 254 -2.54 -11.02 -5.17
CA GLN A 254 -2.99 -9.83 -4.43
C GLN A 254 -4.40 -10.00 -3.87
N MET A 255 -5.33 -10.52 -4.66
CA MET A 255 -6.70 -10.77 -4.21
C MET A 255 -6.73 -11.79 -3.06
N LEU A 256 -5.92 -12.84 -3.15
CA LEU A 256 -5.77 -13.83 -2.10
C LEU A 256 -5.25 -13.22 -0.80
N PHE A 257 -4.20 -12.39 -0.87
CA PHE A 257 -3.66 -11.65 0.27
C PHE A 257 -4.70 -10.73 0.90
N ILE A 258 -5.43 -9.96 0.09
CA ILE A 258 -6.48 -9.06 0.56
C ILE A 258 -7.59 -9.85 1.28
N ASN A 259 -8.04 -10.96 0.70
CA ASN A 259 -9.07 -11.80 1.30
C ASN A 259 -8.62 -12.43 2.63
N LYS A 260 -7.39 -12.97 2.70
CA LYS A 260 -6.83 -13.51 3.95
C LYS A 260 -6.67 -12.44 5.02
N ALA A 261 -6.14 -11.27 4.66
CA ALA A 261 -6.03 -10.14 5.58
C ALA A 261 -7.40 -9.67 6.09
N ARG A 262 -8.39 -9.57 5.21
CA ARG A 262 -9.78 -9.21 5.58
C ARG A 262 -10.36 -10.22 6.57
N ASN A 263 -10.28 -11.51 6.27
CA ASN A 263 -10.78 -12.59 7.13
C ASN A 263 -10.10 -12.57 8.52
N CYS A 264 -8.80 -12.30 8.57
CA CYS A 264 -8.06 -12.15 9.83
C CYS A 264 -8.60 -10.99 10.67
N LEU A 265 -8.86 -9.83 10.04
CA LEU A 265 -9.41 -8.65 10.72
C LEU A 265 -10.85 -8.88 11.20
N GLU A 266 -11.68 -9.54 10.40
CA GLU A 266 -13.05 -9.92 10.75
C GLU A 266 -13.08 -10.86 11.96
N ARG A 267 -12.23 -11.90 11.95
CA ARG A 267 -12.10 -12.84 13.08
C ARG A 267 -11.65 -12.13 14.36
N ARG A 268 -10.64 -11.27 14.26
CA ARG A 268 -10.14 -10.47 15.38
C ARG A 268 -11.22 -9.56 15.95
N TYR A 269 -12.05 -8.97 15.08
CA TYR A 269 -13.17 -8.16 15.52
C TYR A 269 -14.25 -8.98 16.23
N LEU A 270 -14.56 -10.17 15.72
CA LEU A 270 -15.50 -11.10 16.35
C LEU A 270 -15.01 -11.53 17.74
N ASP A 271 -13.71 -11.81 17.90
CA ASP A 271 -13.13 -12.13 19.20
C ASP A 271 -13.17 -10.96 20.18
N TYR A 272 -12.97 -9.72 19.70
CA TYR A 272 -13.18 -8.51 20.50
C TYR A 272 -14.64 -8.38 20.96
N VAL A 273 -15.61 -8.61 20.07
CA VAL A 273 -17.03 -8.58 20.38
C VAL A 273 -17.36 -9.64 21.45
N LYS A 274 -16.89 -10.88 21.28
CA LYS A 274 -17.06 -11.95 22.27
C LYS A 274 -16.46 -11.58 23.62
N LYS A 275 -15.21 -11.10 23.66
CA LYS A 275 -14.55 -10.66 24.91
C LYS A 275 -15.36 -9.57 25.62
N THR A 276 -15.91 -8.61 24.86
CA THR A 276 -16.74 -7.53 25.40
C THR A 276 -18.06 -8.05 25.99
N ILE A 277 -18.69 -9.02 25.33
CA ILE A 277 -19.93 -9.66 25.79
C ILE A 277 -19.67 -10.47 27.08
N TYR A 278 -18.61 -11.28 27.11
CA TYR A 278 -18.26 -12.06 28.29
C TYR A 278 -17.87 -11.18 29.48
N GLY A 279 -17.23 -10.03 29.23
CA GLY A 279 -16.95 -9.03 30.27
C GLY A 279 -18.21 -8.36 30.83
N ASN A 280 -19.28 -8.23 30.03
CA ASN A 280 -20.51 -7.52 30.38
C ASN A 280 -21.76 -8.40 30.24
N LEU A 281 -21.70 -9.64 30.74
CA LEU A 281 -22.75 -10.66 30.51
C LEU A 281 -24.15 -10.21 30.98
N HIS A 282 -24.23 -9.50 32.11
CA HIS A 282 -25.50 -9.00 32.67
C HIS A 282 -26.19 -7.99 31.74
N GLN A 283 -25.43 -7.16 31.03
CA GLN A 283 -25.96 -6.17 30.09
C GLN A 283 -26.20 -6.77 28.70
N ALA A 284 -25.36 -7.73 28.29
CA ALA A 284 -25.42 -8.36 26.99
C ALA A 284 -26.74 -9.13 26.77
N LYS A 285 -27.26 -9.78 27.82
CA LYS A 285 -28.41 -10.70 27.75
C LYS A 285 -28.24 -11.71 26.60
N LEU A 286 -27.08 -12.37 26.58
CA LEU A 286 -26.76 -13.36 25.56
C LEU A 286 -27.81 -14.48 25.58
N GLY A 287 -28.48 -14.68 24.44
CA GLY A 287 -29.48 -15.74 24.29
C GLY A 287 -28.86 -17.14 24.29
N GLY A 288 -29.71 -18.18 24.28
CA GLY A 288 -29.27 -19.57 24.30
C GLY A 288 -28.77 -20.14 22.97
N VAL A 289 -28.87 -19.39 21.87
CA VAL A 289 -28.44 -19.84 20.53
C VAL A 289 -27.12 -19.15 20.15
N PRO A 290 -26.01 -19.89 19.99
CA PRO A 290 -24.74 -19.32 19.56
C PRO A 290 -24.78 -19.02 18.07
N SER A 291 -25.32 -17.85 17.70
CA SER A 291 -25.16 -17.30 16.36
C SER A 291 -24.49 -15.93 16.41
N THR A 292 -23.76 -15.60 15.36
CA THR A 292 -23.17 -14.27 15.11
C THR A 292 -24.22 -13.18 15.18
N TYR A 293 -25.41 -13.40 14.62
CA TYR A 293 -26.56 -12.49 14.74
C TYR A 293 -26.93 -12.17 16.20
N HIS A 294 -27.10 -13.19 17.04
CA HIS A 294 -27.41 -12.98 18.47
C HIS A 294 -26.22 -12.38 19.24
N THR A 295 -25.00 -12.72 18.82
CA THR A 295 -23.76 -12.15 19.36
C THR A 295 -23.71 -10.65 19.08
N VAL A 296 -23.97 -10.21 17.86
CA VAL A 296 -24.05 -8.80 17.48
C VAL A 296 -25.21 -8.10 18.19
N LYS A 297 -26.39 -8.72 18.28
CA LYS A 297 -27.53 -8.18 19.04
C LYS A 297 -27.17 -7.93 20.50
N SER A 298 -26.52 -8.89 21.15
CA SER A 298 -26.08 -8.77 22.54
C SER A 298 -24.95 -7.75 22.71
N PHE A 299 -24.07 -7.61 21.73
CA PHE A 299 -23.08 -6.54 21.69
C PHE A 299 -23.72 -5.15 21.60
N LEU A 300 -24.75 -4.99 20.75
CA LEU A 300 -25.53 -3.75 20.65
C LEU A 300 -26.32 -3.41 21.93
N ASN A 301 -26.59 -4.38 22.81
CA ASN A 301 -27.15 -4.08 24.14
C ASN A 301 -26.15 -3.37 25.05
N ILE A 302 -24.86 -3.67 24.90
CA ILE A 302 -23.78 -3.05 25.68
C ILE A 302 -23.39 -1.70 25.09
N THR A 303 -23.18 -1.65 23.77
CA THR A 303 -22.69 -0.44 23.10
C THR A 303 -23.77 0.63 22.91
N MET A 304 -25.02 0.20 22.71
CA MET A 304 -26.17 1.08 22.44
C MET A 304 -27.36 0.69 23.34
N PRO A 305 -27.28 0.96 24.66
CA PRO A 305 -28.36 0.65 25.59
C PRO A 305 -29.59 1.53 25.35
N ASN A 306 -29.40 2.79 24.93
CA ASN A 306 -30.46 3.68 24.50
C ASN A 306 -30.53 3.67 22.97
N SER A 307 -31.31 2.73 22.43
CA SER A 307 -31.68 2.78 21.01
C SER A 307 -32.44 4.09 20.76
N VAL A 308 -32.20 4.72 19.61
CA VAL A 308 -33.00 5.77 18.95
C VAL A 308 -33.14 7.14 19.62
N LEU A 309 -32.26 8.05 19.23
CA LEU A 309 -32.69 9.34 18.69
C LEU A 309 -32.03 9.47 17.30
N ASN A 310 -32.85 9.40 16.24
CA ASN A 310 -32.53 9.71 14.84
C ASN A 310 -31.92 8.62 13.91
N LEU A 311 -32.09 7.32 14.18
CA LEU A 311 -31.74 6.27 13.19
C LEU A 311 -32.91 5.97 12.24
N GLU A 312 -32.61 5.82 10.95
CA GLU A 312 -33.57 5.65 9.87
C GLU A 312 -33.89 4.17 9.61
N ASP A 313 -34.99 3.90 8.87
CA ASP A 313 -35.38 2.57 8.36
C ASP A 313 -35.81 1.51 9.42
N GLY A 314 -35.95 1.92 10.68
CA GLY A 314 -36.65 1.18 11.74
C GLY A 314 -35.77 0.21 12.56
N LEU A 315 -36.44 -0.64 13.36
CA LEU A 315 -35.80 -1.54 14.32
C LEU A 315 -36.06 -3.01 13.96
N VAL A 316 -35.00 -3.83 13.85
CA VAL A 316 -35.09 -5.30 13.91
C VAL A 316 -34.85 -5.70 15.36
N ASP A 317 -35.76 -6.44 15.99
CA ASP A 317 -35.48 -7.04 17.30
C ASP A 317 -35.09 -6.01 18.39
N ASP A 318 -35.75 -4.84 18.37
CA ASP A 318 -35.49 -3.65 19.21
C ASP A 318 -34.14 -2.94 18.95
N LYS A 319 -33.44 -3.29 17.87
CA LYS A 319 -32.15 -2.70 17.48
C LYS A 319 -32.18 -2.06 16.08
N PRO A 320 -31.41 -0.98 15.84
CA PRO A 320 -31.35 -0.36 14.52
C PRO A 320 -30.81 -1.33 13.48
N VAL A 321 -31.49 -1.41 12.34
CA VAL A 321 -31.19 -2.40 11.29
C VAL A 321 -29.81 -2.20 10.70
N TRP A 322 -29.46 -0.95 10.40
CA TRP A 322 -28.17 -0.59 9.83
C TRP A 322 -27.01 -0.89 10.78
N ALA A 323 -27.22 -0.74 12.10
CA ALA A 323 -26.22 -1.16 13.07
C ALA A 323 -26.04 -2.69 13.07
N MET A 324 -27.13 -3.46 13.01
CA MET A 324 -27.07 -4.91 12.89
C MET A 324 -26.33 -5.34 11.61
N ILE A 325 -26.67 -4.76 10.46
CA ILE A 325 -26.02 -5.03 9.17
C ILE A 325 -24.53 -4.70 9.24
N TYR A 326 -24.18 -3.50 9.70
CA TYR A 326 -22.79 -3.04 9.80
C TYR A 326 -21.93 -3.97 10.65
N TYR A 327 -22.38 -4.31 11.86
CA TYR A 327 -21.60 -5.18 12.74
C TYR A 327 -21.56 -6.63 12.26
N CYS A 328 -22.60 -7.13 11.56
CA CYS A 328 -22.55 -8.44 10.90
C CYS A 328 -21.49 -8.46 9.78
N ILE A 329 -21.45 -7.43 8.93
CA ILE A 329 -20.41 -7.26 7.89
C ILE A 329 -19.03 -7.16 8.55
N ARG A 330 -18.90 -6.39 9.63
CA ARG A 330 -17.61 -6.21 10.32
C ARG A 330 -17.08 -7.50 10.94
N CYS A 331 -17.97 -8.43 11.31
CA CYS A 331 -17.62 -9.75 11.81
C CYS A 331 -17.41 -10.79 10.69
N GLY A 332 -17.60 -10.44 9.43
CA GLY A 332 -17.44 -11.34 8.28
C GLY A 332 -18.59 -12.32 8.05
N ASP A 333 -19.70 -12.23 8.79
CA ASP A 333 -20.84 -13.13 8.62
C ASP A 333 -21.95 -12.50 7.78
N LEU A 334 -21.87 -12.76 6.48
CA LEU A 334 -22.82 -12.27 5.49
C LEU A 334 -24.18 -12.97 5.57
N LYS A 335 -24.25 -14.19 6.12
CA LYS A 335 -25.53 -14.88 6.30
C LYS A 335 -26.33 -14.24 7.43
N ALA A 336 -25.65 -13.87 8.52
CA ALA A 336 -26.26 -13.11 9.61
C ALA A 336 -26.72 -11.72 9.19
N MET A 337 -25.99 -11.09 8.26
CA MET A 337 -26.40 -9.83 7.62
C MET A 337 -27.69 -9.99 6.81
N LEU A 338 -27.78 -11.00 5.94
CA LEU A 338 -28.99 -11.26 5.14
C LEU A 338 -30.21 -11.53 6.02
N ASN A 339 -30.05 -12.34 7.06
CA ASN A 339 -31.12 -12.57 8.03
C ASN A 339 -31.61 -11.27 8.68
N ALA A 340 -30.73 -10.31 8.96
CA ALA A 340 -31.11 -9.00 9.50
C ALA A 340 -31.88 -8.16 8.46
N ALA A 341 -31.47 -8.23 7.19
CA ALA A 341 -32.06 -7.47 6.10
C ALA A 341 -33.45 -7.98 5.70
N ASP A 342 -33.64 -9.30 5.69
CA ASP A 342 -34.91 -9.96 5.37
C ASP A 342 -36.01 -9.66 6.40
N LEU A 343 -35.63 -9.54 7.67
CA LEU A 343 -36.58 -9.28 8.75
C LEU A 343 -37.21 -7.87 8.69
N GLN A 344 -36.52 -6.89 8.10
CA GLN A 344 -37.00 -5.51 8.00
C GLN A 344 -37.63 -5.18 6.63
N TYR A 345 -37.37 -5.99 5.59
CA TYR A 345 -37.72 -5.68 4.20
C TYR A 345 -37.18 -4.30 3.72
N LEU A 346 -35.86 -4.15 3.62
CA LEU A 346 -35.20 -2.93 3.09
C LEU A 346 -35.40 -2.67 1.57
N GLY A 347 -36.32 -3.38 0.92
CA GLY A 347 -36.65 -3.19 -0.50
C GLY A 347 -35.49 -3.57 -1.44
N GLU A 348 -35.13 -2.69 -2.37
CA GLU A 348 -34.12 -2.98 -3.41
C GLU A 348 -32.70 -3.22 -2.85
N ILE A 349 -32.43 -2.76 -1.62
CA ILE A 349 -31.12 -2.91 -0.97
C ILE A 349 -30.85 -4.38 -0.60
N THR A 350 -31.86 -5.17 -0.24
CA THR A 350 -31.68 -6.59 0.09
C THR A 350 -31.14 -7.36 -1.11
N ASN A 351 -31.62 -7.05 -2.33
CA ASN A 351 -31.14 -7.66 -3.56
C ASN A 351 -29.66 -7.35 -3.82
N TYR A 352 -29.21 -6.12 -3.54
CA TYR A 352 -27.79 -5.76 -3.67
C TYR A 352 -26.92 -6.42 -2.59
N LEU A 353 -27.45 -6.58 -1.37
CA LEU A 353 -26.77 -7.29 -0.29
C LEU A 353 -26.67 -8.81 -0.57
N GLU A 354 -27.69 -9.42 -1.16
CA GLU A 354 -27.65 -10.81 -1.64
C GLU A 354 -26.62 -10.99 -2.77
N GLU A 355 -26.59 -10.05 -3.72
CA GLU A 355 -25.59 -10.04 -4.78
C GLU A 355 -24.16 -9.93 -4.21
N PHE A 356 -23.97 -9.07 -3.21
CA PHE A 356 -22.70 -8.92 -2.50
C PHE A 356 -22.30 -10.18 -1.73
N ALA A 357 -23.25 -10.86 -1.07
CA ALA A 357 -22.99 -12.06 -0.30
C ALA A 357 -22.63 -13.28 -1.16
N ASN A 358 -23.20 -13.37 -2.37
CA ASN A 358 -22.97 -14.50 -3.29
C ASN A 358 -21.72 -14.33 -4.16
N SER A 359 -21.11 -13.15 -4.16
CA SER A 359 -19.94 -12.84 -4.99
C SER A 359 -18.65 -13.29 -4.30
N PRO A 360 -17.74 -14.04 -4.98
CA PRO A 360 -16.52 -14.57 -4.36
C PRO A 360 -15.55 -13.48 -3.90
N ASN A 361 -15.61 -12.30 -4.52
CA ASN A 361 -14.77 -11.14 -4.20
C ASN A 361 -15.55 -10.06 -3.43
N HIS A 362 -16.75 -10.36 -2.93
CA HIS A 362 -17.64 -9.38 -2.30
C HIS A 362 -17.83 -8.12 -3.17
N SER A 363 -17.99 -8.34 -4.47
CA SER A 363 -18.13 -7.28 -5.47
C SER A 363 -19.55 -7.28 -6.00
N ILE A 364 -20.19 -6.13 -6.00
CA ILE A 364 -21.48 -5.94 -6.67
C ILE A 364 -21.22 -5.76 -8.18
N SER A 365 -22.12 -6.22 -9.06
CA SER A 365 -21.97 -6.01 -10.51
C SER A 365 -21.93 -4.52 -10.86
N ALA A 366 -21.20 -4.17 -11.93
CA ALA A 366 -21.08 -2.79 -12.42
C ALA A 366 -22.43 -2.02 -12.56
N PRO A 367 -23.52 -2.61 -13.11
CA PRO A 367 -24.80 -1.90 -13.20
C PRO A 367 -25.46 -1.67 -11.83
N SER A 368 -25.40 -2.65 -10.93
CA SER A 368 -25.90 -2.53 -9.56
C SER A 368 -25.09 -1.51 -8.75
N ALA A 369 -23.76 -1.50 -8.89
CA ALA A 369 -22.87 -0.54 -8.23
C ALA A 369 -23.18 0.90 -8.65
N THR A 370 -23.45 1.14 -9.93
CA THR A 370 -23.82 2.48 -10.43
C THR A 370 -25.13 2.98 -9.83
N LYS A 371 -26.13 2.07 -9.67
CA LYS A 371 -27.40 2.40 -9.02
C LYS A 371 -27.24 2.69 -7.53
N VAL A 372 -26.45 1.88 -6.81
CA VAL A 372 -26.15 2.10 -5.39
C VAL A 372 -25.42 3.44 -5.19
N GLN A 373 -24.43 3.75 -6.02
CA GLN A 373 -23.74 5.06 -5.97
C GLN A 373 -24.70 6.24 -6.20
N LEU A 374 -25.69 6.08 -7.09
CA LEU A 374 -26.70 7.11 -7.34
C LEU A 374 -27.63 7.28 -6.12
N MET A 375 -28.06 6.18 -5.51
CA MET A 375 -28.84 6.19 -4.27
C MET A 375 -28.06 6.82 -3.10
N TYR A 376 -26.78 6.50 -2.98
CA TYR A 376 -25.88 7.07 -1.99
C TYR A 376 -25.71 8.59 -2.19
N LYS A 377 -25.38 9.04 -3.41
CA LYS A 377 -25.25 10.47 -3.73
C LYS A 377 -26.54 11.26 -3.50
N ARG A 378 -27.71 10.62 -3.66
CA ARG A 378 -29.01 11.24 -3.38
C ARG A 378 -29.30 11.34 -1.87
N SER A 379 -28.71 10.48 -1.05
CA SER A 379 -28.95 10.40 0.40
C SER A 379 -27.85 11.06 1.25
N GLU A 380 -26.65 11.31 0.72
CA GLU A 380 -25.51 11.95 1.41
C GLU A 380 -25.81 13.34 2.00
N GLY A 381 -26.89 14.01 1.57
CA GLY A 381 -27.33 15.29 2.13
C GLY A 381 -28.48 15.23 3.15
N HIS A 382 -29.10 14.06 3.35
CA HIS A 382 -30.36 13.93 4.12
C HIS A 382 -30.41 12.79 5.13
N SER A 383 -29.52 11.80 5.05
CA SER A 383 -29.50 10.67 5.99
C SER A 383 -28.87 11.06 7.33
N SER A 384 -29.66 11.02 8.42
CA SER A 384 -29.15 11.25 9.78
C SER A 384 -28.44 10.04 10.39
N ASP A 385 -28.54 8.86 9.76
CA ASP A 385 -28.00 7.60 10.28
C ASP A 385 -26.53 7.39 9.86
N PRO A 386 -25.57 7.32 10.80
CA PRO A 386 -24.17 7.05 10.48
C PRO A 386 -23.95 5.64 9.92
N PHE A 387 -24.69 4.63 10.37
CA PHE A 387 -24.47 3.23 9.96
C PHE A 387 -24.90 2.99 8.51
N LYS A 388 -25.89 3.73 8.03
CA LYS A 388 -26.32 3.75 6.62
C LYS A 388 -25.33 4.43 5.68
N ARG A 389 -24.40 5.23 6.20
CA ARG A 389 -23.30 5.82 5.42
C ARG A 389 -22.10 4.89 5.31
N PHE A 390 -21.90 4.04 6.34
CA PHE A 390 -20.74 3.15 6.42
C PHE A 390 -20.99 1.75 5.88
N GLY A 391 -22.23 1.25 5.93
CA GLY A 391 -22.66 0.00 5.29
C GLY A 391 -23.28 0.30 3.93
#